data_AF-A0A8S3HFF5-F1
#
_entry.id   AF-A0A8S3HFF5-F1
#
_cell.length_a   1.000
_cell.length_b   1.000
_cell.length_c   1.000
_cell.angle_alpha   90.00
_cell.angle_beta   90.00
_cell.angle_gamma   90.00
#
_symmetry.space_group_name_H-M   'P 1'
#
loop_
_entity.id
_entity.type
_entity.pdbx_description
1 polymer ?
#
loop_
_entity_poly.entity_id
_entity_poly.type
_entity_poly.pdbx_seq_one_letter_code
_entity_poly.pdbx_strand_id
1 'polypeptide(L)' 'MRRKFCIKVISIEKFDTFELLLEKYISNALPTVKSIEFGCQILQQYYSKENELNKYKKLAINIERVSAVINEPRTSATSC' A
#
# COMPACT_ATOMS: atom_id res chain seq x y z
N MET A 1 -0.45 19.58 -3.10
CA MET A 1 -0.10 18.82 -4.34
C MET A 1 -0.36 17.34 -4.12
N ARG A 2 -1.12 16.67 -5.01
CA ARG A 2 -1.28 15.20 -4.97
C ARG A 2 -0.26 14.58 -5.93
N ARG A 3 0.84 14.03 -5.41
CA ARG A 3 1.81 13.27 -6.22
C ARG A 3 1.24 11.87 -6.48
N LYS A 4 1.03 11.53 -7.75
CA LYS A 4 0.65 10.17 -8.19
C LYS A 4 1.93 9.38 -8.48
N PHE A 5 1.92 8.07 -8.25
CA PHE A 5 3.03 7.19 -8.59
C PHE A 5 2.47 5.83 -9.06
N CYS A 6 3.21 5.18 -9.97
CA CYS A 6 2.87 3.86 -10.47
C CYS A 6 3.43 2.78 -9.55
N ILE A 7 2.63 1.75 -9.29
CA ILE A 7 3.01 0.60 -8.46
C ILE A 7 2.71 -0.70 -9.19
N LYS A 8 3.47 -1.74 -8.84
CA LYS A 8 3.21 -3.12 -9.21
C LYS A 8 2.67 -3.84 -7.97
N VAL A 9 1.56 -4.54 -8.12
CA VAL A 9 1.06 -5.44 -7.07
C VAL A 9 1.93 -6.70 -7.07
N ILE A 10 2.51 -7.02 -5.92
CA ILE A 10 3.41 -8.15 -5.73
C ILE A 10 2.64 -9.35 -5.20
N SER A 11 1.83 -9.15 -4.17
CA SER A 11 0.98 -10.19 -3.58
C SER A 11 -0.21 -9.59 -2.84
N ILE A 12 -1.21 -10.43 -2.59
CA ILE A 12 -2.41 -10.08 -1.83
C ILE A 12 -2.61 -11.16 -0.77
N GLU A 13 -2.67 -10.76 0.49
CA GLU A 13 -3.01 -11.63 1.62
C GLU A 13 -4.35 -11.22 2.23
N LYS A 14 -5.11 -12.22 2.69
CA LYS A 14 -6.44 -12.07 3.30
C LYS A 14 -6.34 -12.24 4.82
N PHE A 15 -7.00 -11.35 5.55
CA PHE A 15 -7.09 -11.35 7.01
C PHE A 15 -8.55 -11.19 7.43
N ASP A 16 -8.91 -11.71 8.59
CA ASP A 16 -10.27 -11.58 9.10
C ASP A 16 -10.49 -10.23 9.80
N THR A 17 -9.48 -9.72 10.50
CA THR A 17 -9.54 -8.46 11.24
C THR A 17 -8.40 -7.50 10.83
N PHE A 18 -8.57 -6.21 11.12
CA PHE A 18 -7.49 -5.24 10.95
C PHE A 18 -6.34 -5.47 11.93
N GLU A 19 -6.64 -6.00 13.11
CA GLU A 19 -5.65 -6.34 14.14
C GLU A 19 -4.65 -7.36 13.61
N LEU A 20 -5.11 -8.50 13.07
CA LEU A 20 -4.24 -9.53 12.48
C LEU A 20 -3.40 -9.00 11.30
N LEU A 21 -3.96 -8.09 10.51
CA LEU A 21 -3.24 -7.43 9.42
C LEU A 21 -2.11 -6.55 9.98
N LEU A 22 -2.40 -5.77 11.01
CA LEU A 22 -1.45 -4.83 11.60
C LEU A 22 -0.38 -5.53 12.43
N GLU A 23 -0.68 -6.63 13.11
CA GLU A 23 0.34 -7.47 13.78
C GLU A 23 1.48 -7.84 12.83
N LYS A 24 1.16 -8.14 11.56
CA LYS A 24 2.14 -8.53 10.56
C LYS A 24 2.73 -7.35 9.77
N TYR A 25 1.95 -6.29 9.55
CA TYR A 25 2.31 -5.24 8.57
C TYR A 25 2.31 -3.82 9.10
N ILE A 26 2.11 -3.55 10.40
CA ILE A 26 2.00 -2.19 10.96
C ILE A 26 3.14 -1.27 10.52
N SER A 27 4.39 -1.72 10.59
CA SER A 27 5.56 -0.91 10.21
C SER A 27 5.61 -0.55 8.73
N ASN A 28 5.01 -1.37 7.87
CA ASN A 28 5.00 -1.16 6.42
C ASN A 28 3.75 -0.41 5.96
N ALA A 29 2.60 -0.73 6.56
CA ALA A 29 1.31 -0.16 6.22
C ALA A 29 1.11 1.23 6.83
N LEU A 30 1.56 1.44 8.06
CA LEU A 30 1.45 2.69 8.82
C LEU A 30 2.82 3.04 9.46
N PRO A 31 3.81 3.53 8.68
CA PRO A 31 5.20 3.67 9.14
C PRO A 31 5.42 4.56 10.36
N THR A 32 4.48 5.47 10.65
CA THR A 32 4.55 6.39 11.80
C THR A 32 3.81 5.88 13.03
N VAL A 33 3.07 4.78 12.90
CA VAL A 33 2.21 4.23 13.96
C VAL A 33 2.93 3.06 14.65
N LYS A 34 2.97 3.10 15.98
CA LYS A 34 3.66 2.08 16.80
C LYS A 34 2.72 1.15 17.57
N SER A 35 1.45 1.52 17.75
CA SER A 35 0.45 0.73 18.47
C SER A 35 -0.58 0.19 17.49
N ILE A 36 -0.92 -1.09 17.66
CA ILE A 36 -1.93 -1.77 16.86
C ILE A 36 -3.31 -1.16 17.15
N GLU A 37 -3.64 -0.84 18.40
CA GLU A 37 -4.93 -0.23 18.74
C GLU A 37 -5.13 1.11 18.03
N PHE A 38 -4.10 1.97 18.06
CA PHE A 38 -4.15 3.25 17.36
C PHE A 38 -4.22 3.07 15.84
N GLY A 39 -3.51 2.09 15.29
CA GLY A 39 -3.60 1.73 13.88
C GLY A 39 -5.01 1.28 13.47
N CYS A 40 -5.65 0.44 14.27
CA CYS A 40 -7.05 0.02 14.07
C CYS A 40 -8.00 1.22 14.08
N GLN A 41 -7.85 2.15 15.03
CA GLN A 41 -8.66 3.37 15.10
C GLN A 41 -8.51 4.24 13.85
N ILE A 42 -7.27 4.43 13.36
CA ILE A 42 -7.02 5.15 12.11
C ILE A 42 -7.77 4.48 10.96
N LEU A 43 -7.62 3.16 10.79
CA LEU A 43 -8.28 2.44 9.69
C LEU A 43 -9.81 2.53 9.81
N GLN A 44 -10.37 2.42 11.00
CA GLN A 44 -11.82 2.53 11.24
C GLN A 44 -12.40 3.88 10.79
N GLN A 45 -11.64 4.98 10.86
CA GLN A 45 -12.10 6.29 10.37
C GLN A 45 -12.35 6.29 8.85
N TYR A 46 -11.56 5.52 8.09
CA TYR A 46 -11.66 5.45 6.62
C TYR A 46 -12.66 4.39 6.13
N TYR A 47 -12.83 3.30 6.88
CA TYR A 47 -13.71 2.18 6.51
C TYR A 47 -15.08 2.27 7.23
N SER A 48 -15.57 3.50 7.40
CA SER A 48 -16.61 3.96 8.34
C SER A 48 -18.06 3.53 8.05
N LYS A 49 -18.28 2.36 7.44
CA LYS A 49 -19.61 1.72 7.39
C LYS A 49 -19.56 0.42 8.18
N GLU A 50 -20.09 0.46 9.41
CA GLU A 50 -20.19 -0.70 10.33
C GLU A 50 -20.75 -1.96 9.65
N ASN A 51 -21.65 -1.81 8.67
CA ASN A 51 -22.21 -2.92 7.91
C ASN A 51 -21.25 -3.58 6.89
N GLU A 52 -20.14 -2.92 6.51
CA GLU A 52 -19.16 -3.48 5.57
C GLU A 52 -17.87 -3.98 6.25
N LEU A 53 -17.59 -3.44 7.44
CA LEU A 53 -16.42 -3.78 8.24
C LEU A 53 -16.38 -5.27 8.63
N ASN A 54 -17.53 -5.89 8.90
CA ASN A 54 -17.60 -7.33 9.18
C ASN A 54 -18.04 -8.16 7.95
N LYS A 55 -18.53 -7.50 6.90
CA LYS A 55 -19.00 -8.17 5.67
C LYS A 55 -17.84 -8.68 4.82
N TYR A 56 -16.72 -7.97 4.82
CA TYR A 56 -15.59 -8.28 3.97
C TYR A 56 -14.31 -8.51 4.78
N LYS A 57 -13.58 -9.57 4.40
CA LYS A 57 -12.20 -9.81 4.85
C LYS A 57 -11.30 -8.63 4.50
N LYS A 58 -10.24 -8.43 5.30
CA LYS A 58 -9.23 -7.40 5.10
C LYS A 58 -8.16 -7.90 4.15
N LEU A 59 -7.66 -7.03 3.29
CA LEU A 59 -6.63 -7.36 2.32
C LEU A 59 -5.37 -6.55 2.59
N ALA A 60 -4.25 -7.23 2.80
CA ALA A 60 -2.94 -6.60 2.71
C ALA A 60 -2.47 -6.72 1.25
N ILE A 61 -2.33 -5.59 0.57
CA ILE A 61 -1.83 -5.51 -0.80
C ILE A 61 -0.37 -5.10 -0.74
N ASN A 62 0.53 -6.05 -0.97
CA ASN A 62 1.96 -5.76 -1.05
C ASN A 62 2.26 -5.15 -2.42
N ILE A 63 2.85 -3.96 -2.40
CA ILE A 63 3.11 -3.16 -3.59
C ILE A 63 4.58 -2.79 -3.67
N GLU A 64 5.09 -2.67 -4.88
CA GLU A 64 6.41 -2.15 -5.17
C GLU A 64 6.29 -0.96 -6.11
N ARG A 65 7.08 0.09 -5.89
CA ARG A 65 7.07 1.26 -6.76
C ARG A 65 7.71 0.90 -8.09
N VAL A 66 7.04 1.24 -9.20
CA VAL A 66 7.65 1.16 -10.52
C VAL A 66 8.58 2.36 -10.65
N SER A 67 9.88 2.14 -10.47
CA SER A 67 10.91 3.10 -10.92
C SER A 67 10.80 3.14 -12.43
N ALA A 68 10.37 4.28 -12.98
CA ALA A 68 10.52 4.52 -14.39
C ALA A 68 12.03 4.59 -14.69
N VAL A 69 12.63 3.45 -15.06
CA VAL A 69 13.85 3.51 -15.86
C VAL A 69 13.37 3.95 -17.23
N ILE A 70 13.29 5.26 -17.42
CA ILE A 70 13.21 5.85 -18.75
C ILE A 70 14.58 5.53 -19.36
N ASN A 71 14.69 4.38 -20.02
CA ASN A 71 15.76 4.17 -20.97
C ASN A 71 15.47 5.13 -22.12
N GLU A 72 15.93 6.38 -21.99
CA GLU A 72 16.01 7.26 -23.14
C GLU A 72 16.83 6.53 -24.19
N PRO A 73 16.34 6.40 -25.44
CA PRO A 73 17.19 5.92 -26.51
C PRO A 73 18.36 6.89 -26.62
N ARG A 74 19.57 6.41 -26.31
CA ARG A 74 20.82 7.10 -26.66
C ARG A 74 20.83 7.24 -28.18
N THR A 75 20.32 8.35 -28.69
CA THR A 75 20.65 8.80 -30.04
C THR A 75 22.14 9.14 -30.01
N SER A 76 22.94 8.18 -30.45
CA SER A 76 24.31 8.43 -30.89
C SER A 76 24.19 9.31 -32.14
N ALA A 77 24.30 10.63 -31.96
CA ALA A 77 24.61 11.52 -33.06
C ALA A 77 26.06 11.26 -33.44
N THR A 78 26.26 10.25 -34.29
CA THR A 78 27.45 10.12 -35.13
C THR A 78 27.08 10.71 -36.48
N SER A 79 27.57 11.91 -36.76
CA SER A 79 27.66 12.40 -38.13
C SER A 79 28.87 13.31 -38.25
N CYS A 80 29.63 13.04 -39.31
CA CYS A 80 30.98 13.45 -39.64
C CYS A 80 31.20 14.96 -39.77
#